data_AF-A0A0M9E4Y3-F1
#
_entry.id   AF-A0A0M9E4Y3-F1
#
_cell.length_a   1.000
_cell.length_b   1.000
_cell.length_c   1.000
_cell.angle_alpha   90.00
_cell.angle_beta   90.00
_cell.angle_gamma   90.00
#
_symmetry.space_group_name_H-M   'P 1'
#
loop_
_entity.id
_entity.type
_entity.pdbx_description
1 polymer ?
#
loop_
_entity_poly.entity_id
_entity_poly.type
_entity_poly.pdbx_seq_one_letter_code
_entity_poly.pdbx_strand_id
1 'polypeptide(L)'
;LMLDEAQAIKNAETKRSQAAMNLMAKFKMITTGTPIENHLGELWNLFRFINPGLLGSRKKFNEQFANPIEQKGDITKRLALKKLIQPFILRRMKSQVLDELPAKTEIVLEVVQNDEEMAMYEAIRQQALEKLSKKSANQTGQRYIQILAEIMRLRRACCHPRLVLPESQISSSKLTLIGEVLEELLGNKHKALIFSQFVGHLSIV
;
A
#
# COMPACT_ATOMS: atom_id res chain seq x y z
N LEU A 1 17.71 -2.60 -21.85
CA LEU A 1 17.64 -2.43 -20.38
C LEU A 1 16.23 -2.78 -19.94
N MET A 2 16.08 -3.71 -19.02
CA MET A 2 14.78 -4.09 -18.46
C MET A 2 14.81 -3.85 -16.96
N LEU A 3 13.78 -3.17 -16.43
CA LEU A 3 13.58 -3.06 -14.98
C LEU A 3 12.40 -3.92 -14.58
N ASP A 4 12.65 -4.85 -13.68
CA ASP A 4 11.57 -5.58 -13.02
C ASP A 4 11.09 -4.84 -11.77
N GLU A 5 9.82 -5.01 -11.45
CA GLU A 5 9.13 -4.34 -10.34
C GLU A 5 9.33 -2.82 -10.34
N ALA A 6 8.98 -2.19 -11.47
CA ALA A 6 9.19 -0.78 -11.72
C ALA A 6 8.45 0.16 -10.75
N GLN A 7 7.60 -0.35 -9.86
CA GLN A 7 7.15 0.40 -8.68
C GLN A 7 8.30 0.99 -7.87
N ALA A 8 9.47 0.35 -7.90
CA ALA A 8 10.70 0.82 -7.28
C ALA A 8 11.17 2.21 -7.76
N ILE A 9 10.74 2.67 -8.94
CA ILE A 9 11.12 3.96 -9.51
C ILE A 9 9.91 4.89 -9.74
N LYS A 10 8.76 4.66 -9.11
CA LYS A 10 7.57 5.52 -9.29
C LYS A 10 7.81 6.96 -8.82
N ASN A 11 8.55 7.15 -7.74
CA ASN A 11 8.85 8.47 -7.20
C ASN A 11 10.14 9.06 -7.79
N ALA A 12 9.98 10.10 -8.61
CA ALA A 12 11.05 10.84 -9.30
C ALA A 12 12.12 11.43 -8.37
N GLU A 13 11.77 11.72 -7.12
CA GLU A 13 12.64 12.38 -6.15
C GLU A 13 13.57 11.38 -5.44
N THR A 14 13.31 10.08 -5.57
CA THR A 14 14.15 9.05 -4.95
C THR A 14 15.50 8.93 -5.66
N LYS A 15 16.57 8.68 -4.88
CA LYS A 15 17.91 8.39 -5.41
C LYS A 15 17.89 7.24 -6.43
N ARG A 16 17.08 6.22 -6.17
CA ARG A 16 16.90 5.07 -7.06
C ARG A 16 16.32 5.50 -8.41
N SER A 17 15.26 6.30 -8.43
CA SER A 17 14.71 6.82 -9.69
C SER A 17 15.73 7.70 -10.42
N GLN A 18 16.43 8.60 -9.73
CA GLN A 18 17.42 9.46 -10.35
C GLN A 18 18.56 8.66 -10.99
N ALA A 19 19.08 7.65 -10.27
CA ALA A 19 20.09 6.75 -10.80
C ALA A 19 19.58 5.96 -12.01
N ALA A 20 18.35 5.43 -11.95
CA ALA A 20 17.74 4.71 -13.06
C ALA A 20 17.61 5.59 -14.32
N MET A 21 17.26 6.86 -14.17
CA MET A 21 17.13 7.80 -15.31
C MET A 21 18.46 8.02 -16.05
N ASN A 22 19.59 7.92 -15.35
CA ASN A 22 20.93 8.07 -15.93
C ASN A 22 21.40 6.83 -16.71
N LEU A 23 20.67 5.71 -16.63
CA LEU A 23 21.02 4.50 -17.37
C LEU A 23 20.76 4.70 -18.87
N MET A 24 21.83 4.60 -19.65
CA MET A 24 21.82 4.72 -21.10
C MET A 24 21.56 3.36 -21.74
N ALA A 25 20.53 3.28 -22.57
CA ALA A 25 20.21 2.09 -23.35
C ALA A 25 19.41 2.46 -24.60
N LYS A 26 19.67 1.76 -25.72
CA LYS A 26 18.91 1.94 -26.97
C LYS A 26 17.44 1.53 -26.85
N PHE A 27 17.16 0.55 -25.99
CA PHE A 27 15.84 0.03 -25.72
C PHE A 27 15.63 -0.12 -24.21
N LYS A 28 14.48 0.36 -23.73
CA LYS A 28 14.09 0.34 -22.32
C LYS A 28 12.70 -0.29 -22.19
N MET A 29 12.58 -1.23 -21.26
CA MET A 29 11.32 -1.89 -20.90
C MET A 29 11.19 -1.96 -19.39
N ILE A 30 9.95 -1.95 -18.91
CA ILE A 30 9.62 -2.10 -17.50
C ILE A 30 8.53 -3.15 -17.31
N THR A 31 8.61 -3.91 -16.24
CA THR A 31 7.54 -4.80 -15.76
C THR A 31 7.08 -4.34 -14.38
N THR A 32 5.77 -4.37 -14.14
CA THR A 32 5.17 -4.01 -12.85
C THR A 32 3.76 -4.59 -12.76
N GLY A 33 3.41 -5.13 -11.60
CA GLY A 33 2.05 -5.61 -11.32
C GLY A 33 1.03 -4.46 -11.18
N THR A 34 1.48 -3.28 -10.74
CA THR A 34 0.63 -2.12 -10.40
C THR A 34 1.21 -0.84 -10.99
N PRO A 35 1.02 -0.57 -12.29
CA PRO A 35 1.67 0.58 -12.96
C PRO A 35 1.27 1.95 -12.40
N ILE A 36 0.10 2.03 -11.74
CA ILE A 36 -0.38 3.23 -11.04
C ILE A 36 -0.90 2.76 -9.69
N GLU A 37 -0.42 3.35 -8.59
CA GLU A 37 -0.84 2.95 -7.25
C GLU A 37 -1.44 4.13 -6.48
N ASN A 38 -0.81 5.31 -6.54
CA ASN A 38 -1.29 6.47 -5.78
C ASN A 38 -1.76 7.62 -6.67
N HIS A 39 -0.93 8.05 -7.64
CA HIS A 39 -1.23 9.22 -8.47
C HIS A 39 -0.57 9.12 -9.85
N LEU A 40 -1.08 9.86 -10.84
CA LEU A 40 -0.62 9.92 -12.23
C LEU A 40 0.81 10.45 -12.39
N GLY A 41 1.33 11.18 -11.39
CA GLY A 41 2.75 11.52 -11.34
C GLY A 41 3.68 10.29 -11.32
N GLU A 42 3.25 9.18 -10.73
CA GLU A 42 4.00 7.91 -10.77
C GLU A 42 4.09 7.37 -12.20
N LEU A 43 2.96 7.38 -12.91
CA LEU A 43 2.87 7.01 -14.33
C LEU A 43 3.80 7.87 -15.18
N TRP A 44 3.79 9.19 -14.97
CA TRP A 44 4.66 10.11 -15.70
C TRP A 44 6.13 9.75 -15.54
N ASN A 45 6.55 9.40 -14.32
CA ASN A 45 7.94 9.04 -14.07
C ASN A 45 8.33 7.72 -14.74
N LEU A 46 7.44 6.71 -14.74
CA LEU A 46 7.67 5.47 -15.50
C LEU A 46 7.85 5.76 -17.00
N PHE A 47 6.98 6.59 -17.58
CA PHE A 47 7.05 6.99 -18.99
C PHE A 47 8.27 7.83 -19.32
N ARG A 48 8.72 8.68 -18.40
CA ARG A 48 9.99 9.41 -18.54
C ARG A 48 11.17 8.45 -18.67
N PHE A 49 11.16 7.32 -17.97
CA PHE A 49 12.23 6.32 -18.09
C PHE A 49 12.18 5.58 -19.43
N ILE A 50 11.01 5.06 -19.83
CA ILE A 50 10.90 4.22 -21.05
C ILE A 50 10.87 5.02 -22.35
N ASN A 51 10.27 6.22 -22.36
CA ASN A 51 10.11 7.05 -23.55
C ASN A 51 10.19 8.55 -23.17
N PRO A 52 11.40 9.08 -22.95
CA PRO A 52 11.60 10.47 -22.59
C PRO A 52 10.98 11.42 -23.63
N GLY A 53 10.09 12.32 -23.18
CA GLY A 53 9.45 13.33 -24.03
C GLY A 53 8.01 13.02 -24.44
N LEU A 54 7.56 11.76 -24.42
CA LEU A 54 6.20 11.38 -24.81
C LEU A 54 5.11 12.16 -24.06
N LEU A 55 5.28 12.31 -22.74
CA LEU A 55 4.34 13.02 -21.87
C LEU A 55 4.76 14.47 -21.58
N GLY A 56 5.79 14.97 -22.27
CA GLY A 56 6.35 16.29 -22.02
C GLY A 56 6.94 16.48 -20.61
N SER A 57 7.06 17.74 -20.19
CA SER A 57 7.56 18.09 -18.87
C SER A 57 6.55 17.76 -17.76
N ARG A 58 7.04 17.52 -16.53
CA ARG A 58 6.20 17.24 -15.35
C ARG A 58 5.12 18.31 -15.17
N LYS A 59 5.46 19.59 -15.38
CA LYS A 59 4.53 20.72 -15.27
C LYS A 59 3.39 20.61 -16.29
N LYS A 60 3.71 20.43 -17.57
CA LYS A 60 2.70 20.30 -18.63
C LYS A 60 1.81 19.07 -18.41
N PHE A 61 2.41 17.95 -18.02
CA PHE A 61 1.65 16.74 -17.70
C PHE A 61 0.65 16.97 -16.55
N ASN A 62 1.08 17.65 -15.49
CA ASN A 62 0.20 17.95 -14.36
C ASN A 62 -0.96 18.88 -14.75
N GLU A 63 -0.68 19.94 -15.51
CA GLU A 63 -1.70 20.89 -15.98
C GLU A 63 -2.68 20.24 -16.96
N GLN A 64 -2.18 19.40 -17.88
CA GLN A 64 -2.98 18.82 -18.96
C GLN A 64 -3.76 17.58 -18.52
N PHE A 65 -3.19 16.74 -17.65
CA PHE A 65 -3.73 15.43 -17.29
C PHE A 65 -3.89 15.24 -15.79
N ALA A 66 -2.82 15.34 -14.99
CA ALA A 66 -2.90 14.91 -13.58
C ALA A 66 -3.94 15.70 -12.78
N ASN A 67 -3.87 17.03 -12.78
CA ASN A 67 -4.78 17.86 -12.00
C ASN A 67 -6.25 17.76 -12.49
N PRO A 68 -6.55 17.85 -13.81
CA PRO A 68 -7.91 17.65 -14.29
C PRO A 68 -8.51 16.27 -13.94
N ILE A 69 -7.71 15.21 -14.01
CA ILE A 69 -8.18 13.84 -13.75
C ILE A 69 -8.36 13.59 -12.25
N GLU A 70 -7.36 13.91 -11.44
CA GLU A 70 -7.35 13.58 -10.00
C GLU A 70 -8.23 14.50 -9.17
N GLN A 71 -8.26 15.80 -9.50
CA GLN A 71 -8.99 16.79 -8.69
C GLN A 71 -10.40 17.06 -9.21
N LYS A 72 -10.60 17.01 -10.53
CA LYS A 72 -11.88 17.36 -11.17
C LYS A 72 -12.62 16.17 -11.76
N GLY A 73 -12.00 14.98 -11.77
CA GLY A 73 -12.61 13.78 -12.34
C GLY A 73 -12.82 13.84 -13.86
N ASP A 74 -12.01 14.61 -14.59
CA ASP A 74 -12.18 14.82 -16.03
C ASP A 74 -11.97 13.51 -16.83
N ILE A 75 -13.08 12.91 -17.26
CA ILE A 75 -13.11 11.65 -18.02
C ILE A 75 -12.50 11.84 -19.41
N THR A 76 -12.68 13.00 -20.05
CA THR A 76 -12.17 13.28 -21.39
C THR A 76 -10.64 13.28 -21.39
N LYS A 77 -10.03 13.95 -20.41
CA LYS A 77 -8.56 13.94 -20.22
C LYS A 77 -8.04 12.55 -19.89
N ARG A 78 -8.76 11.78 -19.07
CA ARG A 78 -8.41 10.38 -18.74
C ARG A 78 -8.42 9.49 -19.98
N LEU A 79 -9.43 9.60 -20.84
CA LEU A 79 -9.51 8.84 -22.10
C LEU A 79 -8.41 9.26 -23.09
N ALA A 80 -8.13 10.56 -23.18
CA ALA A 80 -7.03 11.08 -24.00
C ALA A 80 -5.67 10.54 -23.54
N LEU A 81 -5.40 10.56 -22.24
CA LEU A 81 -4.18 9.98 -21.67
C LEU A 81 -4.09 8.48 -21.94
N LYS A 82 -5.20 7.74 -21.71
CA LYS A 82 -5.27 6.31 -21.99
C LYS A 82 -4.91 6.00 -23.43
N LYS A 83 -5.49 6.71 -24.40
CA LYS A 83 -5.22 6.51 -25.84
C LYS A 83 -3.75 6.79 -26.18
N LEU A 84 -3.14 7.79 -25.56
CA LEU A 84 -1.74 8.16 -25.78
C LEU A 84 -0.76 7.08 -25.29
N ILE A 85 -1.02 6.50 -24.11
CA ILE A 85 -0.10 5.54 -23.48
C ILE A 85 -0.36 4.08 -23.88
N GLN A 86 -1.57 3.77 -24.36
CA GLN A 86 -2.00 2.40 -24.69
C GLN A 86 -1.03 1.64 -25.61
N PRO A 87 -0.43 2.22 -26.66
CA PRO A 87 0.51 1.50 -27.53
C PRO A 87 1.76 0.99 -26.83
N PHE A 88 2.10 1.53 -25.65
CA PHE A 88 3.29 1.19 -24.87
C PHE A 88 3.00 0.25 -23.71
N ILE A 89 1.74 -0.13 -23.49
CA ILE A 89 1.31 -0.94 -22.34
C ILE A 89 0.68 -2.24 -22.83
N LEU A 90 1.30 -3.36 -22.45
CA LEU A 90 0.68 -4.68 -22.55
C LEU A 90 0.21 -5.09 -21.15
N ARG A 91 -1.11 -5.17 -20.95
CA ARG A 91 -1.72 -5.62 -19.69
C ARG A 91 -2.77 -6.68 -19.99
N ARG A 92 -2.70 -7.82 -19.31
CA ARG A 92 -3.67 -8.91 -19.37
C ARG A 92 -4.10 -9.28 -17.95
N MET A 93 -5.37 -9.61 -17.76
CA MET A 93 -5.86 -10.17 -16.49
C MET A 93 -5.70 -11.69 -16.52
N LYS A 94 -5.48 -12.32 -15.36
CA LYS A 94 -5.36 -13.78 -15.26
C LYS A 94 -6.57 -14.51 -15.87
N SER A 95 -7.78 -13.99 -15.64
CA SER A 95 -9.02 -14.50 -16.22
C SER A 95 -9.12 -14.43 -17.74
N GLN A 96 -8.26 -13.65 -18.40
CA GLN A 96 -8.22 -13.55 -19.86
C GLN A 96 -7.23 -14.52 -20.50
N VAL A 97 -6.41 -15.22 -19.70
CA VAL A 97 -5.28 -16.02 -20.20
C VAL A 97 -5.14 -17.39 -19.55
N LEU A 98 -5.84 -17.67 -18.45
CA LEU A 98 -5.74 -18.92 -17.71
C LEU A 98 -7.16 -19.43 -17.44
N ASP A 99 -7.61 -20.40 -18.24
CA ASP A 99 -8.91 -21.06 -18.08
C ASP A 99 -8.90 -22.13 -16.98
N GLU A 100 -7.70 -22.55 -16.53
CA GLU A 100 -7.50 -23.68 -15.63
C GLU A 100 -7.51 -23.32 -14.14
N LEU A 101 -7.51 -22.02 -13.79
CA LEU A 101 -7.50 -21.61 -12.38
C LEU A 101 -8.92 -21.42 -11.85
N PRO A 102 -9.29 -22.05 -10.71
CA PRO A 102 -10.57 -21.78 -10.07
C PRO A 102 -10.67 -20.30 -9.66
N ALA A 103 -11.90 -19.80 -9.59
CA ALA A 103 -12.16 -18.43 -9.16
C ALA A 103 -11.59 -18.19 -7.74
N LYS A 104 -11.03 -17.00 -7.53
CA LYS A 104 -10.60 -16.56 -6.20
C LYS A 104 -11.82 -16.15 -5.39
N THR A 105 -11.99 -16.76 -4.22
CA THR A 105 -12.97 -16.32 -3.21
C THR A 105 -12.28 -15.39 -2.23
N GLU A 106 -12.91 -14.25 -1.91
CA GLU A 106 -12.45 -13.33 -0.88
C GLU A 106 -13.50 -13.29 0.23
N ILE A 107 -13.08 -13.64 1.46
CA ILE A 107 -13.93 -13.64 2.64
C ILE A 107 -13.30 -12.70 3.65
N VAL A 108 -14.06 -11.68 4.08
CA VAL A 108 -13.64 -10.75 5.13
C VAL A 108 -14.27 -11.23 6.44
N LEU A 109 -13.44 -11.65 7.38
CA LEU A 109 -13.89 -12.03 8.71
C LEU A 109 -13.76 -10.82 9.65
N GLU A 110 -14.88 -10.36 10.18
CA GLU A 110 -14.91 -9.30 11.17
C GLU A 110 -14.53 -9.86 12.54
N VAL A 111 -13.53 -9.26 13.18
CA VAL A 111 -13.05 -9.67 14.51
C VAL A 111 -13.57 -8.68 15.53
N VAL A 112 -14.41 -9.16 16.45
CA VAL A 112 -14.81 -8.40 17.63
C VAL A 112 -13.74 -8.59 18.70
N GLN A 113 -13.24 -7.49 19.27
CA GLN A 113 -12.28 -7.54 20.37
C GLN A 113 -12.99 -7.97 21.65
N ASN A 114 -12.31 -8.78 22.46
CA ASN A 114 -12.76 -9.05 23.82
C ASN A 114 -12.67 -7.79 24.69
N ASP A 115 -13.32 -7.83 25.86
CA ASP A 115 -13.44 -6.66 26.75
C ASP A 115 -12.07 -6.13 27.22
N GLU A 116 -11.10 -7.02 27.46
CA GLU A 116 -9.75 -6.66 27.90
C GLU A 116 -8.95 -5.95 26.77
N GLU A 117 -9.01 -6.49 25.54
CA GLU A 117 -8.41 -5.88 24.36
C GLU A 117 -9.02 -4.50 24.09
N MET A 118 -10.34 -4.40 24.17
CA MET A 118 -11.07 -3.15 23.93
C MET A 118 -10.72 -2.10 24.99
N ALA A 119 -10.68 -2.48 26.28
CA ALA A 119 -10.27 -1.59 27.36
C ALA A 119 -8.83 -1.09 27.19
N MET A 120 -7.90 -2.00 26.84
CA MET A 120 -6.51 -1.65 26.53
C MET A 120 -6.42 -0.70 25.34
N TYR A 121 -7.16 -0.98 24.26
CA TYR A 121 -7.20 -0.16 23.05
C TYR A 121 -7.68 1.25 23.35
N GLU A 122 -8.79 1.38 24.09
CA GLU A 122 -9.34 2.67 24.50
C GLU A 122 -8.39 3.46 25.40
N ALA A 123 -7.70 2.79 26.33
CA ALA A 123 -6.67 3.44 27.15
C ALA A 123 -5.51 3.99 26.29
N ILE A 124 -5.03 3.21 25.30
CA ILE A 124 -3.99 3.69 24.36
C ILE A 124 -4.51 4.86 23.53
N ARG A 125 -5.78 4.81 23.08
CA ARG A 125 -6.41 5.87 22.28
C ARG A 125 -6.52 7.17 23.07
N GLN A 126 -6.99 7.11 24.31
CA GLN A 126 -7.10 8.29 25.19
C GLN A 126 -5.73 8.91 25.46
N GLN A 127 -4.72 8.09 25.78
CA GLN A 127 -3.33 8.56 25.94
C GLN A 127 -2.80 9.24 24.68
N ALA A 128 -3.09 8.70 23.50
CA ALA A 128 -2.69 9.31 22.23
C ALA A 128 -3.33 10.69 22.05
N LEU A 129 -4.63 10.81 22.31
CA LEU A 129 -5.35 12.08 22.21
C LEU A 129 -4.79 13.13 23.19
N GLU A 130 -4.51 12.76 24.43
CA GLU A 130 -3.90 13.65 25.41
C GLU A 130 -2.51 14.14 25.01
N LYS A 131 -1.66 13.24 24.49
CA LYS A 131 -0.31 13.62 24.02
C LYS A 131 -0.39 14.61 22.86
N LEU A 132 -1.38 14.43 21.98
CA LEU A 132 -1.60 15.28 20.82
C LEU A 132 -2.23 16.63 21.18
N SER A 133 -2.97 16.72 22.28
CA SER A 133 -3.58 17.98 22.76
C SER A 133 -2.61 18.84 23.56
N LYS A 134 -1.68 18.23 24.32
CA LYS A 134 -0.72 18.93 25.20
C LYS A 134 0.44 19.63 24.44
N LYS A 135 0.65 19.35 23.15
CA LYS A 135 1.76 19.96 22.36
C LYS A 135 1.29 21.12 21.49
N SER A 136 1.86 22.30 21.75
CA SER A 136 1.53 23.56 21.10
C SER A 136 1.79 23.55 19.58
N ALA A 137 0.97 24.29 18.84
CA ALA A 137 0.77 24.24 17.38
C ALA A 137 1.95 24.72 16.51
N ASN A 138 3.15 24.96 17.07
CA ASN A 138 4.19 25.72 16.40
C ASN A 138 5.09 24.91 15.44
N GLN A 139 4.85 23.60 15.27
CA GLN A 139 5.59 22.78 14.28
C GLN A 139 4.66 21.75 13.60
N THR A 140 3.94 22.17 12.57
CA THR A 140 2.97 21.37 11.81
C THR A 140 3.53 20.02 11.34
N GLY A 141 4.79 19.98 10.88
CA GLY A 141 5.44 18.75 10.42
C GLY A 141 5.71 17.75 11.54
N GLN A 142 6.12 18.21 12.72
CA GLN A 142 6.41 17.33 13.85
C GLN A 142 5.12 16.74 14.44
N ARG A 143 4.01 17.49 14.38
CA ARG A 143 2.68 17.02 14.78
C ARG A 143 2.18 15.89 13.88
N TYR A 144 2.36 16.00 12.56
CA TYR A 144 1.96 14.96 11.61
C TYR A 144 2.68 13.62 11.87
N ILE A 145 4.00 13.67 12.10
CA ILE A 145 4.80 12.47 12.42
C ILE A 145 4.31 11.81 13.72
N GLN A 146 3.95 12.61 14.74
CA GLN A 146 3.43 12.09 16.01
C GLN A 146 2.05 11.42 15.83
N ILE A 147 1.16 12.01 15.03
CA ILE A 147 -0.14 11.40 14.71
C ILE A 147 0.06 10.05 14.05
N LEU A 148 0.94 9.96 13.05
CA LEU A 148 1.25 8.69 12.38
C LEU A 148 1.82 7.65 13.34
N ALA A 149 2.67 8.05 14.29
CA ALA A 149 3.22 7.15 15.30
C ALA A 149 2.13 6.58 16.23
N GLU A 150 1.19 7.41 16.70
CA GLU A 150 0.09 6.94 17.54
C GLU A 150 -0.91 6.07 16.75
N ILE A 151 -1.21 6.41 15.49
CA ILE A 151 -2.00 5.52 14.60
C ILE A 151 -1.29 4.16 14.44
N MET A 152 0.03 4.16 14.23
CA MET A 152 0.80 2.92 14.11
C MET A 152 0.73 2.09 15.40
N ARG A 153 0.75 2.75 16.56
CA ARG A 153 0.60 2.09 17.87
C ARG A 153 -0.77 1.46 18.04
N LEU A 154 -1.84 2.16 17.67
CA LEU A 154 -3.22 1.62 17.68
C LEU A 154 -3.36 0.43 16.72
N ARG A 155 -2.80 0.53 15.50
CA ARG A 155 -2.80 -0.59 14.54
C ARG A 155 -2.08 -1.84 15.07
N ARG A 156 -0.99 -1.66 15.83
CA ARG A 156 -0.29 -2.76 16.51
C ARG A 156 -1.13 -3.37 17.63
N ALA A 157 -1.82 -2.55 18.42
CA ALA A 157 -2.71 -3.01 19.48
C ALA A 157 -3.83 -3.91 18.93
N CYS A 158 -4.45 -3.52 17.79
CA CYS A 158 -5.47 -4.34 17.12
C CYS A 158 -4.93 -5.66 16.53
N CYS A 159 -3.61 -5.78 16.33
CA CYS A 159 -3.01 -7.02 15.83
C CYS A 159 -2.76 -7.99 16.99
N HIS A 160 -2.12 -7.52 18.06
CA HIS A 160 -1.90 -8.29 19.28
C HIS A 160 -1.46 -7.37 20.44
N PRO A 161 -1.98 -7.54 21.68
CA PRO A 161 -1.61 -6.73 22.84
C PRO A 161 -0.10 -6.64 23.10
N ARG A 162 0.60 -7.79 22.99
CA ARG A 162 2.08 -7.88 23.15
C ARG A 162 2.90 -7.03 22.19
N LEU A 163 2.32 -6.58 21.08
CA LEU A 163 3.00 -5.66 20.17
C LEU A 163 3.12 -4.25 20.74
N VAL A 164 2.33 -3.88 21.74
CA VAL A 164 2.41 -2.58 22.40
C VAL A 164 2.82 -2.71 23.87
N LEU A 165 2.46 -3.82 24.51
CA LEU A 165 2.76 -4.14 25.89
C LEU A 165 3.37 -5.55 25.97
N PRO A 166 4.71 -5.71 25.87
CA PRO A 166 5.36 -7.02 25.70
C PRO A 166 4.98 -8.09 26.74
N GLU A 167 4.75 -7.67 27.98
CA GLU A 167 4.38 -8.52 29.12
C GLU A 167 2.87 -8.73 29.27
N SER A 168 2.06 -8.22 28.34
CA SER A 168 0.60 -8.38 28.37
C SER A 168 0.21 -9.84 28.24
N GLN A 169 -0.66 -10.28 29.16
CA GLN A 169 -1.29 -11.60 29.15
C GLN A 169 -2.68 -11.59 28.48
N ILE A 170 -3.11 -10.42 27.97
CA ILE A 170 -4.40 -10.29 27.29
C ILE A 170 -4.37 -11.14 26.02
N SER A 171 -5.37 -12.02 25.89
CA SER A 171 -5.54 -12.88 24.71
C SER A 171 -5.93 -12.07 23.47
N SER A 172 -5.53 -12.54 22.29
CA SER A 172 -5.87 -11.87 21.04
C SER A 172 -7.07 -12.51 20.35
N SER A 173 -8.16 -11.76 20.20
CA SER A 173 -9.36 -12.23 19.50
C SER A 173 -9.07 -12.55 18.04
N LYS A 174 -8.14 -11.82 17.42
CA LYS A 174 -7.70 -12.06 16.05
C LYS A 174 -6.92 -13.37 15.91
N LEU A 175 -6.01 -13.67 16.83
CA LEU A 175 -5.27 -14.94 16.79
C LEU A 175 -6.16 -16.12 17.13
N THR A 176 -7.13 -15.93 18.02
CA THR A 176 -8.14 -16.95 18.32
C THR A 176 -8.91 -17.34 17.07
N LEU A 177 -9.48 -16.36 16.35
CA LEU A 177 -10.19 -16.61 15.10
C LEU A 177 -9.29 -17.21 14.01
N ILE A 178 -8.05 -16.74 13.88
CA ILE A 178 -7.08 -17.34 12.94
C ILE A 178 -6.83 -18.80 13.30
N GLY A 179 -6.71 -19.14 14.59
CA GLY A 179 -6.58 -20.51 15.07
C GLY A 179 -7.73 -21.40 14.61
N GLU A 180 -8.97 -20.96 14.82
CA GLU A 180 -10.18 -21.67 14.37
C GLU A 180 -10.19 -21.92 12.85
N VAL A 181 -9.87 -20.88 12.06
CA VAL A 181 -9.79 -20.99 10.59
C VAL A 181 -8.69 -21.95 10.16
N LEU A 182 -7.53 -21.90 10.82
CA LEU A 182 -6.41 -22.79 10.49
C LEU A 182 -6.70 -24.24 10.84
N GLU A 183 -7.37 -24.49 11.97
CA GLU A 183 -7.79 -25.85 12.35
C GLU A 183 -8.71 -26.46 11.29
N GLU A 184 -9.68 -25.71 10.79
CA GLU A 184 -10.57 -26.16 9.71
C GLU A 184 -9.79 -26.42 8.41
N LEU A 185 -8.89 -25.52 8.03
CA LEU A 185 -8.08 -25.67 6.81
C LEU A 185 -7.15 -26.89 6.89
N LEU A 186 -6.49 -27.09 8.03
CA LEU A 186 -5.59 -28.21 8.25
C LEU A 186 -6.36 -29.54 8.33
N GLY A 187 -7.54 -29.55 8.95
CA GLY A 187 -8.45 -30.70 8.96
C GLY A 187 -8.84 -31.16 7.54
N ASN A 188 -8.99 -30.19 6.63
CA ASN A 188 -9.26 -30.44 5.20
C ASN A 188 -7.99 -30.62 4.34
N LYS A 189 -6.81 -30.75 4.97
CA LYS A 189 -5.49 -30.93 4.30
C LYS A 189 -5.12 -29.79 3.36
N HIS A 190 -5.59 -28.58 3.62
CA HIS A 190 -5.17 -27.38 2.92
C HIS A 190 -3.90 -26.77 3.52
N LYS A 191 -3.23 -25.91 2.73
CA LYS A 191 -2.09 -25.11 3.18
C LYS A 191 -2.50 -23.65 3.29
N ALA A 192 -2.02 -22.96 4.32
CA ALA A 192 -2.27 -21.54 4.54
C ALA A 192 -0.99 -20.71 4.37
N LEU A 193 -1.15 -19.49 3.85
CA LEU A 193 -0.11 -18.46 3.82
C LEU A 193 -0.60 -17.26 4.62
N ILE A 194 0.12 -16.90 5.68
CA ILE A 194 -0.23 -15.80 6.57
C ILE A 194 0.68 -14.61 6.29
N PHE A 195 0.08 -13.45 6.06
CA PHE A 195 0.81 -12.20 5.82
C PHE A 195 0.56 -11.21 6.97
N SER A 196 1.61 -10.53 7.41
CA SER A 196 1.49 -9.42 8.36
C SER A 196 2.45 -8.29 7.99
N GLN A 197 2.03 -7.05 8.21
CA GLN A 197 2.89 -5.87 8.04
C GLN A 197 3.85 -5.67 9.21
N PHE A 198 3.63 -6.35 10.34
CA PHE A 198 4.45 -6.24 11.54
C PHE A 198 5.23 -7.53 11.76
N VAL A 199 6.56 -7.47 11.61
CA VAL A 199 7.44 -8.64 11.82
C VAL A 199 7.27 -9.21 13.23
N GLY A 200 7.17 -8.35 14.25
CA GLY A 200 6.93 -8.81 15.62
C GLY A 200 5.60 -9.54 15.82
N HIS A 201 4.62 -9.35 14.93
CA HIS A 201 3.37 -10.12 14.98
C HIS A 201 3.60 -11.54 14.47
N LEU A 202 4.37 -11.70 13.39
CA LEU A 202 4.75 -13.01 12.86
C LEU A 202 5.63 -13.82 13.83
N SER A 203 6.25 -13.19 14.84
CA SER A 203 6.96 -13.90 15.91
C SER A 203 6.02 -14.40 17.02
N ILE A 204 4.77 -13.91 17.05
CA ILE A 204 3.74 -14.32 18.02
C ILE A 204 2.85 -15.41 17.41
N VAL A 205 2.51 -15.28 16.11
CA VAL A 205 1.83 -16.30 15.30
C VAL A 205 2.71 -17.52 15.12
#